data_AF-A0A365NK47-F1
#
_entry.id   AF-A0A365NK47-F1
#
_cell.length_a   1.000
_cell.length_b   1.000
_cell.length_c   1.000
_cell.angle_alpha   90.00
_cell.angle_beta   90.00
_cell.angle_gamma   90.00
#
_symmetry.space_group_name_H-M   'P 1'
#
loop_
_entity.id
_entity.type
_entity.pdbx_description
1 polymer ?
#
loop_
_entity_poly.entity_id
_entity_poly.type
_entity_poly.pdbx_seq_one_letter_code
_entity_poly.pdbx_strand_id
1 'polypeptide(L)'
;MGAGGAIRSCTNDLAKYYSSFIHAVNNQFNNKTTSTLNSPFKQLTTILRPHNQLGITSLREQSYALGWGRAQLPCSLGTLNYNYLLIPSMPVIGRGVPSQLILYHGGSIQGFNTAVYLLPDTETTIIAMQNSSALGDACDWIPQMIMHKLSGSTERIDFLHLATVAARAALSLPEKIEDELEKRREKGTRHLNLETYTGQYWNTLYNFRIDVSVWNGRLYMTFQGIVNETYEPRHYHHHSWTWNMSHDETVKQGRYPTRPWISYIVKSDCGENEEAQALLWKYDEEHPEPGVFVLEEGSRRAEDRN
;
A
#
# COMPACT_ATOMS: atom_id res chain seq x y z
N MET A 1 12.18 3.22 -6.05
CA MET A 1 10.97 3.79 -6.69
C MET A 1 11.41 4.88 -7.67
N GLY A 2 11.00 4.80 -8.93
CA GLY A 2 11.27 5.81 -9.96
C GLY A 2 9.97 6.48 -10.40
N ALA A 3 9.55 6.23 -11.64
CA ALA A 3 8.36 6.86 -12.25
C ALA A 3 7.01 6.55 -11.54
N GLY A 4 6.92 5.49 -10.75
CA GLY A 4 5.67 5.05 -10.11
C GLY A 4 5.27 5.75 -8.81
N GLY A 5 6.03 6.74 -8.31
CA GLY A 5 5.67 7.44 -7.07
C GLY A 5 6.77 8.22 -6.35
N ALA A 6 7.96 8.40 -6.94
CA ALA A 6 9.10 9.02 -6.25
C ALA A 6 9.18 10.55 -6.36
N ILE A 7 8.19 11.21 -6.97
CA ILE A 7 8.18 12.67 -7.11
C ILE A 7 8.02 13.30 -5.73
N ARG A 8 8.97 14.15 -5.35
CA ARG A 8 8.92 14.98 -4.16
C ARG A 8 8.57 16.41 -4.56
N SER A 9 7.64 17.02 -3.83
CA SER A 9 7.15 18.36 -4.14
C SER A 9 6.66 19.07 -2.87
N CYS A 10 6.13 20.27 -3.02
CA CYS A 10 5.47 21.03 -1.96
C CYS A 10 4.13 21.58 -2.46
N THR A 11 3.28 22.06 -1.55
CA THR A 11 1.96 22.60 -1.92
C THR A 11 2.04 23.77 -2.91
N ASN A 12 3.07 24.61 -2.83
CA ASN A 12 3.28 25.72 -3.78
C ASN A 12 3.54 25.23 -5.21
N ASP A 13 4.36 24.19 -5.37
CA ASP A 13 4.67 23.63 -6.67
C ASP A 13 3.46 22.86 -7.23
N LEU A 14 2.78 22.08 -6.38
CA LEU A 14 1.56 21.36 -6.77
C LEU A 14 0.43 22.33 -7.14
N ALA A 15 0.28 23.45 -6.44
CA ALA A 15 -0.72 24.46 -6.79
C ALA A 15 -0.47 25.05 -8.19
N LYS A 16 0.79 25.37 -8.53
CA LYS A 16 1.17 25.81 -9.89
C LYS A 16 0.91 24.73 -10.93
N TYR A 17 1.33 23.49 -10.63
CA TYR A 17 1.16 22.35 -11.52
C TYR A 17 -0.32 22.10 -11.82
N TYR A 18 -1.16 21.95 -10.79
CA TYR A 18 -2.57 21.60 -10.97
C TYR A 18 -3.42 22.76 -11.49
N SER A 19 -3.06 24.01 -11.18
CA SER A 19 -3.69 25.18 -11.82
C SER A 19 -3.39 25.23 -13.33
N SER A 20 -2.15 24.97 -13.74
CA SER A 20 -1.81 24.86 -15.17
C SER A 20 -2.46 23.64 -15.82
N PHE A 21 -2.54 22.52 -15.09
CA PHE A 21 -3.16 21.28 -15.57
C PHE A 21 -4.65 21.47 -15.83
N ILE A 22 -5.41 21.99 -14.86
CA ILE A 22 -6.88 22.16 -15.00
C ILE A 22 -7.21 23.14 -16.13
N HIS A 23 -6.41 24.21 -16.29
CA HIS A 23 -6.55 25.14 -17.41
C HIS A 23 -6.33 24.43 -18.75
N ALA A 24 -5.29 23.60 -18.87
CA ALA A 24 -5.03 22.84 -20.08
C ALA A 24 -6.10 21.77 -20.35
N VAL A 25 -6.65 21.15 -19.31
CA VAL A 25 -7.79 20.21 -19.41
C VAL A 25 -8.98 20.93 -20.02
N ASN A 26 -9.43 22.02 -19.41
CA ASN A 26 -10.57 22.79 -19.90
C ASN A 26 -10.35 23.27 -21.34
N ASN A 27 -9.15 23.78 -21.66
CA ASN A 27 -8.83 24.23 -23.01
C ASN A 27 -8.88 23.09 -24.05
N GLN A 28 -8.23 21.94 -23.78
CA GLN A 28 -8.16 20.83 -24.75
C GLN A 28 -9.52 20.16 -24.96
N PHE A 29 -10.32 19.99 -23.89
CA PHE A 29 -11.66 19.41 -24.00
C PHE A 29 -12.63 20.35 -24.73
N ASN A 30 -12.65 21.64 -24.40
CA ASN A 30 -13.59 22.61 -25.00
C ASN A 30 -13.27 22.88 -26.48
N ASN A 31 -11.99 22.93 -26.84
CA ASN A 31 -11.56 23.23 -28.21
C ASN A 31 -11.28 21.98 -29.06
N LYS A 32 -11.41 20.78 -28.49
CA LYS A 32 -11.08 19.50 -29.14
C LYS A 32 -9.65 19.46 -29.69
N THR A 33 -8.71 20.03 -28.96
CA THR A 33 -7.28 20.06 -29.31
C THR A 33 -6.49 19.04 -28.48
N THR A 34 -5.28 18.75 -28.91
CA THR A 34 -4.35 17.86 -28.20
C THR A 34 -3.26 18.62 -27.45
N SER A 35 -3.32 19.95 -27.43
CA SER A 35 -2.37 20.84 -26.75
C SER A 35 -3.02 22.18 -26.45
N THR A 36 -2.44 22.88 -25.46
CA THR A 36 -2.79 24.25 -25.09
C THR A 36 -1.57 25.14 -25.27
N LEU A 37 -1.75 26.35 -25.80
CA LEU A 37 -0.64 27.29 -26.00
C LEU A 37 0.07 27.57 -24.67
N ASN A 38 1.41 27.57 -24.68
CA ASN A 38 2.25 27.77 -23.51
C ASN A 38 2.04 26.76 -22.36
N SER A 39 1.41 25.61 -22.63
CA SER A 39 1.26 24.53 -21.65
C SER A 39 2.14 23.33 -22.03
N PRO A 40 2.84 22.71 -21.07
CA PRO A 40 3.56 21.47 -21.31
C PRO A 40 2.62 20.26 -21.45
N PHE A 41 1.34 20.39 -21.04
CA PHE A 41 0.39 19.28 -21.04
C PHE A 41 -0.18 19.03 -22.44
N LYS A 42 -0.10 17.79 -22.89
CA LYS A 42 -0.57 17.35 -24.21
C LYS A 42 -1.45 16.12 -24.07
N GLN A 43 -2.31 15.90 -25.07
CA GLN A 43 -3.15 14.71 -25.19
C GLN A 43 -4.05 14.49 -23.96
N LEU A 44 -4.49 15.57 -23.29
CA LEU A 44 -5.28 15.46 -22.05
C LEU A 44 -6.63 14.78 -22.28
N THR A 45 -7.21 14.91 -23.48
CA THR A 45 -8.40 14.17 -23.89
C THR A 45 -8.17 12.65 -23.93
N THR A 46 -6.95 12.20 -24.22
CA THR A 46 -6.57 10.77 -24.17
C THR A 46 -6.16 10.34 -22.77
N ILE A 47 -5.43 11.19 -22.03
CA ILE A 47 -4.97 10.89 -20.67
C ILE A 47 -6.15 10.75 -19.73
N LEU A 48 -7.14 11.62 -19.84
CA LEU A 48 -8.29 11.68 -18.94
C LEU A 48 -9.52 10.94 -19.48
N ARG A 49 -9.48 10.27 -20.62
CA ARG A 49 -10.60 9.40 -21.02
C ARG A 49 -10.67 8.19 -20.07
N PRO A 50 -11.87 7.66 -19.76
CA PRO A 50 -11.99 6.43 -19.00
C PRO A 50 -11.36 5.25 -19.78
N HIS A 51 -10.51 4.45 -19.11
CA HIS A 51 -9.92 3.23 -19.70
C HIS A 51 -10.31 1.96 -18.92
N ASN A 52 -10.65 2.08 -17.64
CA ASN A 52 -11.17 0.98 -16.83
C ASN A 52 -12.26 1.47 -15.87
N GLN A 53 -13.13 0.58 -15.39
CA GLN A 53 -14.08 0.90 -14.32
C GLN A 53 -13.41 0.65 -12.96
N LEU A 54 -13.71 1.48 -11.97
CA LEU A 54 -13.40 1.14 -10.58
C LEU A 54 -14.40 0.06 -10.12
N GLY A 55 -14.00 -0.79 -9.18
CA GLY A 55 -14.79 -1.94 -8.71
C GLY A 55 -16.09 -1.62 -7.95
N ILE A 56 -16.66 -0.43 -8.16
CA ILE A 56 -17.87 0.05 -7.49
C ILE A 56 -19.01 0.09 -8.51
N THR A 57 -20.09 -0.65 -8.23
CA THR A 57 -21.31 -0.59 -9.05
C THR A 57 -22.04 0.73 -8.80
N SER A 58 -22.11 1.58 -9.81
CA SER A 58 -22.71 2.91 -9.72
C SER A 58 -23.37 3.32 -11.03
N LEU A 59 -24.49 4.03 -10.95
CA LEU A 59 -25.12 4.69 -12.11
C LEU A 59 -24.28 5.87 -12.62
N ARG A 60 -23.53 6.51 -11.72
CA ARG A 60 -22.64 7.63 -12.01
C ARG A 60 -21.24 7.11 -12.31
N GLU A 61 -20.50 7.85 -13.13
CA GLU A 61 -19.14 7.48 -13.51
C GLU A 61 -18.26 7.25 -12.27
N GLN A 62 -17.58 6.10 -12.25
CA GLN A 62 -16.46 5.79 -11.36
C GLN A 62 -15.45 4.96 -12.15
N SER A 63 -14.51 5.65 -12.80
CA SER A 63 -13.58 5.05 -13.74
C SER A 63 -12.14 5.43 -13.43
N TYR A 64 -11.20 4.71 -14.03
CA TYR A 64 -9.78 5.01 -13.98
C TYR A 64 -9.27 5.34 -15.38
N ALA A 65 -8.56 6.45 -15.48
CA ALA A 65 -7.92 6.94 -16.68
C ALA A 65 -6.41 6.65 -16.63
N LEU A 66 -5.59 7.31 -17.46
CA LEU A 66 -4.14 7.14 -17.40
C LEU A 66 -3.56 7.91 -16.20
N GLY A 67 -3.54 7.25 -15.04
CA GLY A 67 -3.01 7.81 -13.80
C GLY A 67 -3.96 8.78 -13.09
N TRP A 68 -5.27 8.66 -13.31
CA TRP A 68 -6.30 9.50 -12.68
C TRP A 68 -7.56 8.71 -12.38
N GLY A 69 -8.05 8.80 -11.14
CA GLY A 69 -9.43 8.45 -10.81
C GLY A 69 -10.39 9.49 -11.37
N ARG A 70 -11.52 9.04 -11.89
CA ARG A 70 -12.63 9.86 -12.37
C ARG A 70 -13.88 9.45 -11.63
N ALA A 71 -14.61 10.42 -11.10
CA ALA A 71 -15.85 10.15 -10.40
C ALA A 71 -16.88 11.26 -10.62
N GLN A 72 -18.15 10.90 -10.75
CA GLN A 72 -19.26 11.83 -10.76
C GLN A 72 -19.96 11.83 -9.40
N LEU A 73 -19.91 12.96 -8.69
CA LEU A 73 -20.68 13.16 -7.47
C LEU A 73 -22.19 13.15 -7.76
N PRO A 74 -23.05 12.85 -6.78
CA PRO A 74 -22.72 12.15 -5.53
C PRO A 74 -22.21 10.72 -5.70
N CYS A 75 -21.08 10.42 -5.05
CA CYS A 75 -20.50 9.09 -5.00
C CYS A 75 -19.59 8.93 -3.77
N SER A 76 -19.21 7.68 -3.47
CA SER A 76 -18.11 7.40 -2.56
C SER A 76 -16.77 7.73 -3.22
N LEU A 77 -15.88 8.37 -2.49
CA LEU A 77 -14.49 8.65 -2.92
C LEU A 77 -13.50 7.85 -2.06
N GLY A 78 -12.21 7.98 -2.35
CA GLY A 78 -11.12 7.41 -1.56
C GLY A 78 -10.73 5.96 -1.90
N THR A 79 -11.27 5.37 -2.98
CA THR A 79 -10.84 4.05 -3.50
C THR A 79 -9.35 3.98 -3.84
N LEU A 80 -8.72 5.13 -4.09
CA LEU A 80 -7.30 5.26 -4.40
C LEU A 80 -6.43 5.62 -3.18
N ASN A 81 -7.04 5.62 -1.98
CA ASN A 81 -6.44 6.05 -0.73
C ASN A 81 -6.55 4.94 0.33
N TYR A 82 -5.97 5.13 1.50
CA TYR A 82 -5.86 4.04 2.46
C TYR A 82 -7.16 3.77 3.24
N ASN A 83 -8.01 4.77 3.40
CA ASN A 83 -9.15 4.72 4.31
C ASN A 83 -10.22 3.68 3.96
N TYR A 84 -10.43 3.36 2.68
CA TYR A 84 -11.45 2.39 2.29
C TYR A 84 -11.18 0.97 2.83
N LEU A 85 -9.92 0.69 3.19
CA LEU A 85 -9.52 -0.57 3.83
C LEU A 85 -9.78 -0.58 5.35
N LEU A 86 -10.00 0.59 5.95
CA LEU A 86 -10.08 0.75 7.41
C LEU A 86 -11.50 0.93 7.92
N ILE A 87 -12.46 1.25 7.05
CA ILE A 87 -13.86 1.44 7.44
C ILE A 87 -14.80 0.55 6.62
N PRO A 88 -15.96 0.17 7.16
CA PRO A 88 -16.89 -0.72 6.44
C PRO A 88 -17.43 -0.13 5.13
N SER A 89 -17.59 1.19 5.06
CA SER A 89 -18.12 1.87 3.89
C SER A 89 -17.68 3.33 3.83
N MET A 90 -17.14 3.76 2.69
CA MET A 90 -16.82 5.17 2.44
C MET A 90 -18.10 6.02 2.37
N PRO A 91 -18.07 7.26 2.89
CA PRO A 91 -19.22 8.14 2.83
C PRO A 91 -19.49 8.61 1.39
N VAL A 92 -20.75 8.93 1.09
CA VAL A 92 -21.13 9.51 -0.21
C VAL A 92 -21.01 11.03 -0.15
N ILE A 93 -20.09 11.57 -0.95
CA ILE A 93 -19.83 13.01 -1.04
C ILE A 93 -20.86 13.66 -1.95
N GLY A 94 -21.36 14.85 -1.61
CA GLY A 94 -22.29 15.61 -2.45
C GLY A 94 -23.72 15.04 -2.56
N ARG A 95 -24.22 14.30 -1.57
CA ARG A 95 -25.59 13.77 -1.64
C ARG A 95 -26.61 14.91 -1.77
N GLY A 96 -27.62 14.72 -2.63
CA GLY A 96 -28.69 15.69 -2.83
C GLY A 96 -28.32 16.87 -3.75
N VAL A 97 -27.09 16.92 -4.29
CA VAL A 97 -26.67 17.99 -5.21
C VAL A 97 -26.56 17.50 -6.66
N PRO A 98 -26.54 18.42 -7.66
CA PRO A 98 -26.34 18.06 -9.06
C PRO A 98 -25.05 17.28 -9.31
N SER A 99 -25.03 16.55 -10.42
CA SER A 99 -23.86 15.78 -10.80
C SER A 99 -22.68 16.68 -11.14
N GLN A 100 -21.50 16.35 -10.59
CA GLN A 100 -20.27 17.08 -10.86
C GLN A 100 -19.11 16.10 -11.06
N LEU A 101 -18.32 16.29 -12.12
CA LEU A 101 -17.14 15.49 -12.38
C LEU A 101 -15.98 15.90 -11.46
N ILE A 102 -15.30 14.90 -10.93
CA ILE A 102 -14.08 15.03 -10.15
C ILE A 102 -12.99 14.17 -10.78
N LEU A 103 -11.80 14.73 -10.88
CA LEU A 103 -10.56 13.99 -11.14
C LEU A 103 -9.77 13.92 -9.83
N TYR A 104 -9.29 12.75 -9.46
CA TYR A 104 -8.58 12.59 -8.20
C TYR A 104 -7.50 11.53 -8.25
N HIS A 105 -6.55 11.64 -7.35
CA HIS A 105 -5.52 10.62 -7.16
C HIS A 105 -4.98 10.68 -5.73
N GLY A 106 -4.75 9.50 -5.15
CA GLY A 106 -4.08 9.33 -3.86
C GLY A 106 -2.61 8.95 -4.06
N GLY A 107 -1.76 9.33 -3.12
CA GLY A 107 -0.38 8.86 -3.05
C GLY A 107 -0.08 8.42 -1.63
N SER A 108 0.53 7.26 -1.49
CA SER A 108 1.01 6.80 -0.19
C SER A 108 2.34 6.08 -0.37
N ILE A 109 3.32 6.57 0.37
CA ILE A 109 4.55 5.85 0.72
C ILE A 109 4.61 5.92 2.25
N GLN A 110 5.05 4.87 2.94
CA GLN A 110 5.08 4.91 4.40
C GLN A 110 5.83 6.16 4.91
N GLY A 111 5.16 6.94 5.77
CA GLY A 111 5.63 8.23 6.27
C GLY A 111 5.17 9.44 5.47
N PHE A 112 4.55 9.25 4.29
CA PHE A 112 4.11 10.32 3.40
C PHE A 112 2.83 9.97 2.66
N ASN A 113 1.77 10.74 2.91
CA ASN A 113 0.52 10.63 2.17
C ASN A 113 0.24 11.92 1.40
N THR A 114 -0.40 11.78 0.25
CA THR A 114 -0.91 12.89 -0.55
C THR A 114 -2.27 12.55 -1.12
N ALA A 115 -3.08 13.56 -1.35
CA ALA A 115 -4.26 13.44 -2.18
C ALA A 115 -4.47 14.73 -2.96
N VAL A 116 -4.94 14.57 -4.20
CA VAL A 116 -5.38 15.69 -5.04
C VAL A 116 -6.79 15.41 -5.55
N TYR A 117 -7.62 16.44 -5.50
CA TYR A 117 -8.96 16.45 -6.04
C TYR A 117 -9.15 17.70 -6.90
N LEU A 118 -9.57 17.51 -8.15
CA LEU A 118 -9.76 18.55 -9.15
C LEU A 118 -11.23 18.56 -9.60
N LEU A 119 -11.81 19.77 -9.66
CA LEU A 119 -13.16 20.02 -10.17
C LEU A 119 -13.03 20.92 -11.40
N PRO A 120 -12.97 20.36 -12.62
CA PRO A 120 -12.73 21.13 -13.85
C PRO A 120 -13.72 22.28 -14.06
N ASP A 121 -15.00 22.03 -13.79
CA ASP A 121 -16.09 22.99 -14.02
C ASP A 121 -15.97 24.27 -13.19
N THR A 122 -15.42 24.17 -11.99
CA THR A 122 -15.24 25.31 -11.07
C THR A 122 -13.78 25.73 -10.93
N GLU A 123 -12.90 25.16 -11.77
CA GLU A 123 -11.45 25.35 -11.73
C GLU A 123 -10.86 25.20 -10.32
N THR A 124 -11.45 24.31 -9.52
CA THR A 124 -11.10 24.15 -8.10
C THR A 124 -10.12 22.99 -7.94
N THR A 125 -9.08 23.22 -7.14
CA THR A 125 -8.07 22.23 -6.79
C THR A 125 -7.95 22.13 -5.28
N ILE A 126 -8.01 20.93 -4.74
CA ILE A 126 -7.79 20.65 -3.32
C ILE A 126 -6.61 19.69 -3.23
N ILE A 127 -5.59 20.10 -2.48
CA ILE A 127 -4.34 19.34 -2.28
C ILE A 127 -4.15 19.14 -0.78
N ALA A 128 -3.92 17.89 -0.38
CA ALA A 128 -3.50 17.55 0.97
C ALA A 128 -2.18 16.78 0.92
N MET A 129 -1.29 17.09 1.86
CA MET A 129 0.01 16.42 2.03
C MET A 129 0.25 16.17 3.52
N GLN A 130 0.79 15.01 3.85
CA GLN A 130 1.08 14.58 5.21
C GLN A 130 2.46 13.91 5.22
N ASN A 131 3.23 14.16 6.27
CA ASN A 131 4.58 13.66 6.49
C ASN A 131 4.65 12.74 7.73
N SER A 132 3.61 11.93 7.94
CA SER A 132 3.55 10.96 9.03
C SER A 132 2.82 9.69 8.59
N SER A 133 3.17 8.57 9.23
CA SER A 133 2.42 7.33 9.18
C SER A 133 1.36 7.32 10.26
N ALA A 134 0.24 8.02 10.02
CA ALA A 134 -0.83 8.09 11.01
C ALA A 134 -1.72 6.84 11.02
N LEU A 135 -2.56 6.75 12.05
CA LEU A 135 -3.63 5.77 12.17
C LEU A 135 -4.80 6.15 11.25
N GLY A 136 -4.61 5.92 9.94
CA GLY A 136 -5.53 6.32 8.88
C GLY A 136 -4.93 7.37 7.94
N ASP A 137 -5.73 7.81 6.96
CA ASP A 137 -5.29 8.74 5.91
C ASP A 137 -6.05 10.07 6.01
N ALA A 138 -5.48 11.01 6.78
CA ALA A 138 -6.05 12.34 6.92
C ALA A 138 -5.99 13.14 5.61
N CYS A 139 -5.00 12.84 4.74
CA CYS A 139 -4.92 13.42 3.40
C CYS A 139 -6.10 13.07 2.52
N ASP A 140 -6.80 11.98 2.80
CA ASP A 140 -8.03 11.63 2.10
C ASP A 140 -9.27 12.22 2.79
N TRP A 141 -9.34 12.18 4.13
CA TRP A 141 -10.50 12.72 4.86
C TRP A 141 -10.70 14.23 4.69
N ILE A 142 -9.63 15.01 4.77
CA ILE A 142 -9.72 16.47 4.76
C ILE A 142 -10.24 16.98 3.40
N PRO A 143 -9.70 16.56 2.24
CA PRO A 143 -10.26 16.94 0.96
C PRO A 143 -11.70 16.47 0.76
N GLN A 144 -12.07 15.26 1.20
CA GLN A 144 -13.45 14.79 1.10
C GLN A 144 -14.41 15.67 1.92
N MET A 145 -14.00 16.10 3.11
CA MET A 145 -14.76 17.04 3.93
C MET A 145 -14.93 18.40 3.24
N ILE A 146 -13.85 18.95 2.67
CA ILE A 146 -13.88 20.22 1.94
C ILE A 146 -14.78 20.10 0.70
N MET A 147 -14.64 19.04 -0.09
CA MET A 147 -15.48 18.80 -1.27
C MET A 147 -16.95 18.65 -0.91
N HIS A 148 -17.27 17.91 0.15
CA HIS A 148 -18.65 17.79 0.59
C HIS A 148 -19.24 19.16 0.94
N LYS A 149 -18.46 20.00 1.62
CA LYS A 149 -18.90 21.36 1.96
C LYS A 149 -19.05 22.24 0.71
N LEU A 150 -18.10 22.19 -0.22
CA LEU A 150 -18.12 22.97 -1.47
C LEU A 150 -19.23 22.54 -2.42
N SER A 151 -19.65 21.28 -2.37
CA SER A 151 -20.75 20.77 -3.21
C SER A 151 -22.10 21.45 -2.92
N GLY A 152 -22.25 22.09 -1.75
CA GLY A 152 -23.51 22.67 -1.29
C GLY A 152 -24.48 21.67 -0.66
N SER A 153 -24.03 20.42 -0.45
CA SER A 153 -24.82 19.39 0.25
C SER A 153 -25.19 19.86 1.66
N THR A 154 -26.46 19.66 2.01
CA THR A 154 -26.98 19.90 3.37
C THR A 154 -26.89 18.67 4.26
N GLU A 155 -26.56 17.50 3.70
CA GLU A 155 -26.35 16.30 4.50
C GLU A 155 -25.13 16.45 5.41
N ARG A 156 -25.20 15.86 6.59
CA ARG A 156 -24.09 15.85 7.54
C ARG A 156 -23.34 14.54 7.42
N ILE A 157 -22.04 14.62 7.16
CA ILE A 157 -21.10 13.51 7.30
C ILE A 157 -20.26 13.75 8.54
N ASP A 158 -20.21 12.76 9.45
CA ASP A 158 -19.36 12.82 10.62
C ASP A 158 -17.96 12.27 10.31
N PHE A 159 -17.13 13.11 9.67
CA PHE A 159 -15.75 12.75 9.33
C PHE A 159 -14.89 12.46 10.56
N LEU A 160 -15.18 13.07 11.72
CA LEU A 160 -14.46 12.81 12.96
C LEU A 160 -14.74 11.39 13.46
N HIS A 161 -16.00 10.97 13.42
CA HIS A 161 -16.38 9.60 13.73
C HIS A 161 -15.69 8.60 12.77
N LEU A 162 -15.75 8.85 11.46
CA LEU A 162 -15.11 7.99 10.46
C LEU A 162 -13.60 7.88 10.66
N ALA A 163 -12.91 8.99 10.93
CA ALA A 163 -11.48 9.00 11.24
C ALA A 163 -11.17 8.22 12.54
N THR A 164 -12.03 8.32 13.55
CA THR A 164 -11.90 7.58 14.81
C THR A 164 -12.06 6.07 14.59
N VAL A 165 -13.04 5.66 13.78
CA VAL A 165 -13.25 4.25 13.40
C VAL A 165 -12.04 3.73 12.63
N ALA A 166 -11.56 4.48 11.63
CA ALA A 166 -10.39 4.12 10.83
C ALA A 166 -9.13 3.95 11.71
N ALA A 167 -8.91 4.88 12.64
CA ALA A 167 -7.76 4.82 13.54
C ALA A 167 -7.79 3.58 14.46
N ARG A 168 -8.95 3.25 15.01
CA ARG A 168 -9.13 2.02 15.81
C ARG A 168 -8.92 0.77 14.98
N ALA A 169 -9.44 0.75 13.75
CA ALA A 169 -9.25 -0.37 12.84
C ALA A 169 -7.76 -0.56 12.51
N ALA A 170 -7.03 0.52 12.22
CA ALA A 170 -5.60 0.49 11.93
C ALA A 170 -4.77 -0.06 13.12
N LEU A 171 -5.11 0.33 14.35
CA LEU A 171 -4.46 -0.20 15.56
C LEU A 171 -4.71 -1.70 15.76
N SER A 172 -5.89 -2.19 15.36
CA SER A 172 -6.25 -3.60 15.50
C SER A 172 -5.61 -4.53 14.45
N LEU A 173 -4.97 -3.98 13.41
CA LEU A 173 -4.45 -4.79 12.30
C LEU A 173 -3.40 -5.83 12.75
N PRO A 174 -2.37 -5.47 13.54
CA PRO A 174 -1.39 -6.47 13.98
C PRO A 174 -1.99 -7.58 14.84
N GLU A 175 -2.94 -7.23 15.72
CA GLU A 175 -3.66 -8.22 16.55
C GLU A 175 -4.47 -9.18 15.69
N LYS A 176 -5.17 -8.69 14.67
CA LYS A 176 -5.90 -9.55 13.71
C LYS A 176 -4.97 -10.49 12.94
N ILE A 177 -3.77 -10.03 12.59
CA ILE A 177 -2.76 -10.89 11.95
C ILE A 177 -2.32 -11.99 12.91
N GLU A 178 -2.03 -11.64 14.17
CA GLU A 178 -1.66 -12.62 15.19
C GLU A 178 -2.78 -13.64 15.44
N ASP A 179 -4.03 -13.19 15.56
CA ASP A 179 -5.20 -14.07 15.73
C ASP A 179 -5.35 -15.05 14.55
N GLU A 180 -5.18 -14.57 13.31
CA GLU A 180 -5.28 -15.42 12.11
C GLU A 180 -4.13 -16.41 11.99
N LEU A 181 -2.92 -16.05 12.45
CA LEU A 181 -1.78 -16.95 12.60
C LEU A 181 -2.08 -18.01 13.66
N GLU A 182 -2.43 -17.64 14.89
CA GLU A 182 -2.65 -18.59 15.98
C GLU A 182 -3.82 -19.54 15.70
N LYS A 183 -4.87 -19.07 15.02
CA LYS A 183 -6.00 -19.92 14.58
C LYS A 183 -5.58 -21.05 13.62
N ARG A 184 -4.54 -20.83 12.81
CA ARG A 184 -4.04 -21.79 11.80
C ARG A 184 -2.81 -22.54 12.25
N ARG A 185 -2.27 -22.19 13.41
CA ARG A 185 -1.10 -22.83 13.98
C ARG A 185 -1.39 -24.27 14.34
N GLU A 186 -0.44 -25.15 14.02
CA GLU A 186 -0.49 -26.53 14.47
C GLU A 186 0.33 -26.65 15.75
N LYS A 187 -0.34 -26.97 16.85
CA LYS A 187 0.26 -27.03 18.19
C LYS A 187 1.04 -28.33 18.37
N GLY A 188 2.13 -28.25 19.14
CA GLY A 188 2.95 -29.43 19.50
C GLY A 188 3.96 -29.86 18.44
N THR A 189 4.03 -29.16 17.31
CA THR A 189 5.06 -29.38 16.28
C THR A 189 6.43 -28.91 16.76
N ARG A 190 7.49 -29.42 16.13
CA ARG A 190 8.88 -29.08 16.46
C ARG A 190 9.63 -28.67 15.20
N HIS A 191 10.64 -27.84 15.38
CA HIS A 191 11.63 -27.56 14.34
C HIS A 191 12.86 -28.48 14.54
N LEU A 192 13.71 -28.55 13.51
CA LEU A 192 15.02 -29.22 13.56
C LEU A 192 16.01 -28.36 14.36
N ASN A 193 17.29 -28.76 14.40
CA ASN A 193 18.33 -27.88 14.92
C ASN A 193 18.30 -26.53 14.15
N LEU A 194 18.45 -25.41 14.86
CA LEU A 194 18.38 -24.09 14.22
C LEU A 194 19.45 -23.91 13.13
N GLU A 195 20.62 -24.51 13.32
CA GLU A 195 21.73 -24.44 12.37
C GLU A 195 21.37 -25.03 11.00
N THR A 196 20.45 -26.00 10.97
CA THR A 196 19.91 -26.61 9.75
C THR A 196 19.23 -25.60 8.83
N TYR A 197 18.74 -24.48 9.35
CA TYR A 197 18.06 -23.44 8.58
C TYR A 197 19.00 -22.33 8.09
N THR A 198 20.26 -22.30 8.53
CA THR A 198 21.18 -21.21 8.20
C THR A 198 21.60 -21.24 6.73
N GLY A 199 22.00 -20.08 6.22
CA GLY A 199 22.52 -19.93 4.86
C GLY A 199 22.00 -18.69 4.14
N GLN A 200 22.44 -18.54 2.90
CA GLN A 200 21.99 -17.49 2.00
C GLN A 200 21.04 -18.09 0.96
N TYR A 201 19.83 -17.57 0.88
CA TYR A 201 18.79 -18.10 -0.01
C TYR A 201 18.44 -17.08 -1.08
N TRP A 202 18.68 -17.43 -2.35
CA TRP A 202 18.42 -16.55 -3.49
C TRP A 202 17.15 -16.95 -4.22
N ASN A 203 16.36 -15.96 -4.64
CA ASN A 203 15.28 -16.24 -5.57
C ASN A 203 15.84 -16.68 -6.94
N THR A 204 14.99 -17.28 -7.76
CA THR A 204 15.37 -17.82 -9.08
C THR A 204 15.95 -16.78 -10.04
N LEU A 205 15.67 -15.50 -9.85
CA LEU A 205 16.20 -14.40 -10.65
C LEU A 205 17.53 -13.83 -10.11
N TYR A 206 18.03 -14.33 -8.97
CA TYR A 206 19.24 -13.85 -8.30
C TYR A 206 19.24 -12.33 -8.07
N ASN A 207 18.07 -11.74 -7.82
CA ASN A 207 17.92 -10.30 -7.55
C ASN A 207 17.40 -10.01 -6.14
N PHE A 208 17.01 -11.04 -5.39
CA PHE A 208 16.62 -10.94 -3.99
C PHE A 208 17.15 -12.13 -3.19
N ARG A 209 17.79 -11.84 -2.06
CA ARG A 209 18.38 -12.79 -1.13
C ARG A 209 17.81 -12.64 0.27
N ILE A 210 17.67 -13.77 0.96
CA ILE A 210 17.34 -13.86 2.38
C ILE A 210 18.49 -14.56 3.09
N ASP A 211 19.09 -13.87 4.06
CA ASP A 211 20.18 -14.42 4.88
C ASP A 211 19.58 -14.95 6.18
N VAL A 212 19.78 -16.23 6.49
CA VAL A 212 19.34 -16.85 7.73
C VAL A 212 20.57 -17.20 8.57
N SER A 213 20.60 -16.74 9.82
CA SER A 213 21.71 -17.01 10.75
C SER A 213 21.19 -17.34 12.14
N VAL A 214 22.03 -17.99 12.95
CA VAL A 214 21.77 -18.23 14.37
C VAL A 214 22.67 -17.32 15.19
N TRP A 215 22.09 -16.65 16.18
CA TRP A 215 22.83 -15.90 17.19
C TRP A 215 22.16 -16.05 18.55
N ASN A 216 22.95 -16.37 19.59
CA ASN A 216 22.45 -16.64 20.94
C ASN A 216 21.27 -17.64 21.01
N GLY A 217 21.32 -18.68 20.17
CA GLY A 217 20.28 -19.72 20.12
C GLY A 217 18.95 -19.25 19.51
N ARG A 218 18.95 -18.16 18.74
CA ARG A 218 17.78 -17.64 18.02
C ARG A 218 18.09 -17.48 16.54
N LEU A 219 17.07 -17.67 15.71
CA LEU A 219 17.19 -17.39 14.28
C LEU A 219 17.04 -15.89 14.01
N TYR A 220 17.80 -15.44 13.03
CA TYR A 220 17.74 -14.11 12.44
C TYR A 220 17.58 -14.24 10.94
N MET A 221 16.67 -13.44 10.38
CA MET A 221 16.38 -13.39 8.94
C MET A 221 16.64 -11.96 8.44
N THR A 222 17.60 -11.80 7.53
CA THR A 222 17.99 -10.49 6.98
C THR A 222 17.71 -10.43 5.49
N PHE A 223 16.97 -9.41 5.04
CA PHE A 223 16.73 -9.21 3.61
C PHE A 223 17.88 -8.45 2.96
N GLN A 224 18.40 -8.98 1.85
CA GLN A 224 19.47 -8.38 1.02
C GLN A 224 20.76 -8.04 1.80
N GLY A 225 21.02 -8.68 2.93
CA GLY A 225 22.12 -8.33 3.83
C GLY A 225 22.01 -6.94 4.46
N ILE A 226 20.85 -6.29 4.40
CA ILE A 226 20.62 -4.96 4.97
C ILE A 226 20.30 -5.11 6.46
N VAL A 227 21.21 -4.66 7.33
CA VAL A 227 21.08 -4.80 8.79
C VAL A 227 19.75 -4.28 9.34
N ASN A 228 19.25 -3.16 8.82
CA ASN A 228 17.97 -2.58 9.24
C ASN A 228 16.74 -3.40 8.81
N GLU A 229 16.92 -4.36 7.92
CA GLU A 229 15.91 -5.31 7.44
C GLU A 229 16.16 -6.71 8.03
N THR A 230 16.60 -6.76 9.29
CA THR A 230 16.80 -7.99 10.06
C THR A 230 15.64 -8.23 11.01
N TYR A 231 15.14 -9.47 11.02
CA TYR A 231 14.01 -9.93 11.82
C TYR A 231 14.45 -11.08 12.72
N GLU A 232 13.83 -11.20 13.89
CA GLU A 232 13.92 -12.39 14.75
C GLU A 232 12.68 -13.25 14.53
N PRO A 233 12.70 -14.18 13.56
CA PRO A 233 11.57 -15.06 13.29
C PRO A 233 11.21 -15.95 14.49
N ARG A 234 9.92 -16.08 14.76
CA ARG A 234 9.36 -16.96 15.81
C ARG A 234 8.89 -18.27 15.20
N HIS A 235 9.18 -19.39 15.86
CA HIS A 235 8.70 -20.70 15.41
C HIS A 235 7.18 -20.71 15.34
N TYR A 236 6.64 -21.10 14.19
CA TYR A 236 5.20 -21.14 13.95
C TYR A 236 4.68 -22.57 14.07
N HIS A 237 4.92 -23.40 13.05
CA HIS A 237 4.77 -24.84 13.15
C HIS A 237 5.75 -25.56 12.22
N HIS A 238 6.07 -26.82 12.50
CA HIS A 238 6.98 -27.63 11.66
C HIS A 238 8.28 -26.87 11.36
N HIS A 239 8.63 -26.72 10.08
CA HIS A 239 9.78 -25.98 9.58
C HIS A 239 9.40 -24.57 9.09
N SER A 240 8.47 -23.91 9.76
CA SER A 240 8.01 -22.57 9.38
C SER A 240 8.12 -21.57 10.52
N TRP A 241 8.24 -20.32 10.11
CA TRP A 241 8.57 -19.22 10.99
C TRP A 241 7.73 -18.00 10.64
N THR A 242 7.36 -17.22 11.66
CA THR A 242 6.64 -15.97 11.52
C THR A 242 7.53 -14.78 11.85
N TRP A 243 7.39 -13.69 11.11
CA TRP A 243 8.19 -12.48 11.31
C TRP A 243 7.33 -11.22 11.40
N ASN A 244 6.01 -11.35 11.60
CA ASN A 244 5.15 -10.20 11.89
C ASN A 244 5.63 -9.46 13.15
N MET A 245 5.45 -8.15 13.13
CA MET A 245 5.89 -7.23 14.17
C MET A 245 4.70 -6.43 14.71
N SER A 246 4.92 -5.71 15.81
CA SER A 246 3.94 -4.73 16.29
C SER A 246 3.72 -3.60 15.27
N HIS A 247 2.67 -2.81 15.48
CA HIS A 247 2.41 -1.61 14.67
C HIS A 247 3.61 -0.67 14.66
N ASP A 248 4.12 -0.31 15.85
CA ASP A 248 5.18 0.68 16.02
C ASP A 248 6.48 0.24 15.35
N GLU A 249 6.83 -1.04 15.44
CA GLU A 249 8.00 -1.60 14.76
C GLU A 249 7.85 -1.57 13.24
N THR A 250 6.67 -1.95 12.73
CA THR A 250 6.36 -1.92 11.30
C THR A 250 6.44 -0.50 10.74
N VAL A 251 5.89 0.48 11.47
CA VAL A 251 5.92 1.89 11.12
C VAL A 251 7.35 2.44 11.18
N LYS A 252 8.12 2.10 12.22
CA LYS A 252 9.52 2.51 12.37
C LYS A 252 10.40 2.04 11.20
N GLN A 253 10.08 0.89 10.61
CA GLN A 253 10.78 0.35 9.44
C GLN A 253 10.27 0.91 8.10
N GLY A 254 9.28 1.82 8.09
CA GLY A 254 8.76 2.35 6.84
C GLY A 254 7.95 1.31 6.04
N ARG A 255 7.30 0.35 6.71
CA ARG A 255 6.48 -0.69 6.09
C ARG A 255 4.99 -0.47 6.34
N TYR A 256 4.16 -0.99 5.43
CA TYR A 256 2.70 -0.99 5.59
C TYR A 256 2.24 -2.17 6.46
N PRO A 257 1.39 -1.95 7.48
CA PRO A 257 0.85 -3.00 8.35
C PRO A 257 -0.36 -3.73 7.75
N THR A 258 -0.43 -3.86 6.42
CA THR A 258 -1.63 -4.35 5.69
C THR A 258 -1.41 -5.63 4.93
N ARG A 259 -0.25 -6.25 5.09
CA ARG A 259 -0.01 -7.55 4.46
C ARG A 259 -0.91 -8.59 5.11
N PRO A 260 -1.43 -9.56 4.36
CA PRO A 260 -2.20 -10.66 4.91
C PRO A 260 -1.32 -11.56 5.77
N TRP A 261 -1.93 -12.33 6.68
CA TRP A 261 -1.22 -13.20 7.64
C TRP A 261 -0.24 -14.15 6.95
N ILE A 262 -0.59 -14.67 5.78
CA ILE A 262 0.22 -15.64 5.04
C ILE A 262 1.56 -15.06 4.56
N SER A 263 1.62 -13.75 4.32
CA SER A 263 2.85 -13.07 3.90
C SER A 263 3.87 -12.93 5.03
N TYR A 264 3.47 -13.19 6.27
CA TYR A 264 4.37 -13.19 7.42
C TYR A 264 4.95 -14.58 7.73
N ILE A 265 4.64 -15.61 6.93
CA ILE A 265 5.15 -16.97 7.11
C ILE A 265 6.23 -17.26 6.08
N VAL A 266 7.39 -17.70 6.55
CA VAL A 266 8.44 -18.31 5.73
C VAL A 266 8.57 -19.78 6.10
N LYS A 267 8.48 -20.67 5.12
CA LYS A 267 8.62 -22.11 5.32
C LYS A 267 9.93 -22.59 4.74
N SER A 268 10.70 -23.34 5.49
CA SER A 268 11.86 -24.07 4.99
C SER A 268 11.42 -25.40 4.39
N ASP A 269 11.95 -25.72 3.21
CA ASP A 269 11.86 -27.03 2.60
C ASP A 269 13.09 -27.85 2.98
N CYS A 270 12.91 -28.83 3.86
CA CYS A 270 13.99 -29.60 4.47
C CYS A 270 14.34 -30.92 3.74
N GLY A 271 13.67 -31.23 2.62
CA GLY A 271 13.92 -32.45 1.85
C GLY A 271 13.92 -33.75 2.68
N GLU A 272 14.49 -34.82 2.13
CA GLU A 272 14.62 -36.11 2.81
C GLU A 272 15.79 -36.16 3.81
N ASN A 273 16.80 -35.31 3.62
CA ASN A 273 18.01 -35.29 4.44
C ASN A 273 17.86 -34.48 5.74
N GLU A 274 16.64 -34.02 6.07
CA GLU A 274 16.38 -33.11 7.19
C GLU A 274 17.27 -31.86 7.15
N GLU A 275 17.47 -31.29 5.97
CA GLU A 275 18.31 -30.12 5.73
C GLU A 275 17.59 -29.08 4.88
N ALA A 276 17.53 -27.82 5.33
CA ALA A 276 16.83 -26.77 4.58
C ALA A 276 17.55 -26.46 3.26
N GLN A 277 16.93 -26.81 2.13
CA GLN A 277 17.46 -26.56 0.78
C GLN A 277 16.84 -25.32 0.14
N ALA A 278 15.63 -24.94 0.57
CA ALA A 278 14.94 -23.77 0.07
C ALA A 278 14.06 -23.11 1.13
N LEU A 279 13.74 -21.84 0.91
CA LEU A 279 12.66 -21.13 1.58
C LEU A 279 11.50 -20.91 0.60
N LEU A 280 10.29 -21.14 1.08
CA LEU A 280 9.03 -20.89 0.42
C LEU A 280 8.35 -19.73 1.12
N TRP A 281 8.09 -18.64 0.38
CA TRP A 281 7.50 -17.43 0.95
C TRP A 281 6.41 -16.85 0.04
N LYS A 282 5.18 -16.78 0.54
CA LYS A 282 4.05 -16.15 -0.15
C LYS A 282 3.97 -14.66 0.21
N TYR A 283 4.95 -13.89 -0.26
CA TYR A 283 5.08 -12.45 0.00
C TYR A 283 3.96 -11.60 -0.62
N ASP A 284 3.24 -12.15 -1.58
CA ASP A 284 2.09 -11.56 -2.24
C ASP A 284 0.97 -12.62 -2.34
N GLU A 285 -0.20 -12.31 -1.81
CA GLU A 285 -1.33 -13.26 -1.80
C GLU A 285 -1.94 -13.49 -3.18
N GLU A 286 -1.79 -12.52 -4.09
CA GLU A 286 -2.29 -12.62 -5.47
C GLU A 286 -1.42 -13.56 -6.31
N HIS A 287 -0.17 -13.81 -5.90
CA HIS A 287 0.66 -14.81 -6.56
C HIS A 287 0.12 -16.22 -6.28
N PRO A 288 -0.07 -17.06 -7.31
CA PRO A 288 -0.66 -18.38 -7.13
C PRO A 288 0.23 -19.24 -6.21
N GLU A 289 1.52 -19.27 -6.52
CA GLU A 289 2.53 -20.07 -5.83
C GLU A 289 3.44 -19.19 -4.95
N PRO A 290 4.01 -19.74 -3.86
CA PRO A 290 5.02 -19.04 -3.08
C PRO A 290 6.28 -18.80 -3.92
N GLY A 291 6.98 -17.70 -3.63
CA GLY A 291 8.33 -17.51 -4.13
C GLY A 291 9.28 -18.56 -3.54
N VAL A 292 10.15 -19.10 -4.38
CA VAL A 292 11.16 -20.09 -3.99
C VAL A 292 12.52 -19.41 -3.91
N PHE A 293 13.19 -19.56 -2.77
CA PHE A 293 14.55 -19.07 -2.54
C PHE A 293 15.45 -20.27 -2.26
N VAL A 294 16.41 -20.54 -3.13
CA VAL A 294 17.28 -21.71 -3.07
C VAL A 294 18.55 -21.38 -2.30
N LEU A 295 18.98 -22.30 -1.46
CA LEU A 295 20.23 -22.18 -0.72
C LEU A 295 21.43 -22.06 -1.68
N GLU A 296 22.28 -21.06 -1.43
CA GLU A 296 23.54 -20.89 -2.13
C GLU A 296 24.57 -21.92 -1.65
N GLU A 297 25.24 -22.57 -2.59
CA GLU A 297 26.25 -23.59 -2.30
C GLU A 297 27.40 -23.01 -1.46
N GLY A 298 27.75 -23.71 -0.38
CA GLY A 298 28.81 -23.26 0.55
C GLY A 298 28.45 -22.07 1.44
N SER A 299 27.20 -21.57 1.40
CA SER A 299 26.78 -20.39 2.18
C SER A 299 26.42 -20.70 3.64
N ARG A 300 26.22 -21.96 3.99
CA ARG A 300 26.08 -22.37 5.40
C ARG A 300 27.41 -22.08 6.09
N ARG A 301 27.38 -21.17 7.07
CA ARG A 301 28.59 -20.86 7.83
C ARG A 301 29.08 -22.13 8.49
N ALA A 302 30.30 -22.56 8.14
CA ALA A 302 31.07 -23.44 9.00
C ALA A 302 31.20 -22.73 10.36
N GLU A 303 31.03 -23.46 11.45
CA GLU A 303 31.30 -23.00 12.81
C GLU A 303 32.54 -22.09 12.82
N ASP A 304 32.38 -20.82 13.20
CA ASP A 304 33.50 -20.07 13.74
C ASP A 304 33.85 -20.76 15.06
N ARG A 305 34.70 -21.79 14.96
CA ARG A 305 35.43 -22.35 16.09
C ARG A 305 36.44 -21.29 16.52
N ASN A 306 36.04 -20.43 17.45
CA ASN A 306 36.83 -20.01 18.62
C ASN A 306 36.06 -19.01 19.49
#